data_AF-M5R9U8-F1
#
_entry.id   AF-M5R9U8-F1
#
_cell.length_a   1.000
_cell.length_b   1.000
_cell.length_c   1.000
_cell.angle_alpha   90.00
_cell.angle_beta   90.00
_cell.angle_gamma   90.00
#
_symmetry.space_group_name_H-M   'P 1'
#
loop_
_entity.id
_entity.type
_entity.pdbx_description
1 polymer ?
#
loop_
_entity_poly.entity_id
_entity_poly.type
_entity_poly.pdbx_seq_one_letter_code
_entity_poly.pdbx_strand_id
1 'polypeptide(L)'
;MRRIGSLENETLAHRFCDYLVTLSIDAAADSNGDSETPRWDIWIREEKDVDEARKQFALFEQSPDAESYKVKGKADAIRNERVNHHQRRIAEQRKLQRSIPASRGTAMGGLGGPGMSGRQQRIPVVIAIIALSVIASFSGGFGHPRPSRSSTDLTTEQTVDYALSFVDRRDYIESDGDWFASVRKGEVWRFITPVLLHADPLHLAFNMIWIFLLGSAIERLHGSIFLVILLFVSQLAGMMLQVSLPAAESLPPILHAIAGSPFAIGASGAVYGLFGYLWIRPQMDMSYPIRMSQGNVMLMLGWLVLCMTGMFGPIANGAHLGGLIAGVIAAFLTSSKR
;
A
#
# COMPACT_ATOMS: atom_id res chain seq x y z
N MET A 1 -0.50 -14.34 -18.68
CA MET A 1 -0.99 -14.83 -19.97
C MET A 1 -0.57 -16.28 -20.14
N ARG A 2 -1.43 -17.14 -20.70
CA ARG A 2 -1.14 -18.56 -20.96
C ARG A 2 -1.18 -18.84 -22.45
N ARG A 3 -0.16 -19.53 -22.97
CA ARG A 3 -0.15 -20.00 -24.36
C ARG A 3 -1.07 -21.20 -24.51
N ILE A 4 -1.97 -21.15 -25.48
CA ILE A 4 -2.92 -22.24 -25.75
C ILE A 4 -2.56 -23.07 -26.98
N GLY A 5 -1.91 -22.46 -27.97
CA GLY A 5 -1.53 -23.12 -29.21
C GLY A 5 -0.86 -22.15 -30.17
N SER A 6 -0.56 -22.61 -31.39
CA SER A 6 0.03 -21.77 -32.44
C SER A 6 -0.58 -22.04 -33.81
N LEU A 7 -0.80 -21.00 -34.59
CA LEU A 7 -1.42 -21.07 -35.92
C LEU A 7 -0.39 -20.79 -37.01
N GLU A 8 -0.68 -21.28 -38.22
CA GLU A 8 0.27 -21.27 -39.34
C GLU A 8 0.53 -19.89 -39.92
N ASN A 9 -0.43 -18.96 -39.78
CA ASN A 9 -0.32 -17.63 -40.33
C ASN A 9 -1.07 -16.59 -39.48
N GLU A 10 -0.69 -15.33 -39.71
CA GLU A 10 -1.24 -14.16 -39.02
C GLU A 10 -2.75 -14.02 -39.18
N THR A 11 -3.26 -14.33 -40.38
CA THR A 11 -4.68 -14.14 -40.71
C THR A 11 -5.57 -15.07 -39.88
N LEU A 12 -5.17 -16.34 -39.73
CA LEU A 12 -5.86 -17.30 -38.89
C LEU A 12 -5.77 -16.92 -37.41
N ALA A 13 -4.60 -16.45 -36.98
CA ALA A 13 -4.38 -16.03 -35.60
C ALA A 13 -5.29 -14.87 -35.19
N HIS A 14 -5.33 -13.80 -36.00
CA HIS A 14 -6.24 -12.68 -35.73
C HIS A 14 -7.71 -13.07 -35.88
N ARG A 15 -8.06 -13.93 -36.84
CA ARG A 15 -9.44 -14.43 -36.99
C ARG A 15 -9.92 -15.16 -35.73
N PHE A 16 -9.07 -16.01 -35.17
CA PHE A 16 -9.39 -16.70 -33.92
C PHE A 16 -9.47 -15.73 -32.73
N CYS A 17 -8.54 -14.78 -32.63
CA CYS A 17 -8.61 -13.72 -31.62
C CYS A 17 -9.89 -12.87 -31.72
N ASP A 18 -10.33 -12.54 -32.93
CA ASP A 18 -11.60 -11.84 -33.19
C ASP A 18 -12.80 -12.64 -32.67
N TYR A 19 -12.81 -13.96 -32.91
CA TYR A 19 -13.83 -14.86 -32.39
C TYR A 19 -13.85 -14.88 -30.85
N LEU A 20 -12.68 -15.01 -30.20
CA LEU A 20 -12.59 -15.00 -28.74
C LEU A 20 -13.11 -13.70 -28.12
N VAL A 21 -12.89 -12.55 -28.77
CA VAL A 21 -13.46 -11.27 -28.31
C VAL A 21 -15.00 -11.32 -28.26
N THR A 22 -15.66 -12.03 -29.17
CA THR A 22 -17.13 -12.17 -29.15
C THR A 22 -17.63 -13.03 -27.99
N LEU A 23 -16.78 -13.90 -27.43
CA LEU A 23 -17.02 -14.67 -26.22
C LEU A 23 -16.59 -13.92 -24.95
N SER A 24 -16.21 -12.65 -25.07
CA SER A 24 -15.65 -11.83 -23.99
C SER A 24 -14.32 -12.35 -23.43
N ILE A 25 -13.57 -13.15 -24.19
CA ILE A 25 -12.25 -13.66 -23.83
C ILE A 25 -11.18 -12.71 -24.40
N ASP A 26 -10.26 -12.24 -23.55
CA ASP A 26 -9.16 -11.35 -23.96
C ASP A 26 -7.93 -12.18 -24.38
N ALA A 27 -7.55 -12.04 -25.64
CA ALA A 27 -6.52 -12.83 -26.29
C ALA A 27 -5.59 -11.95 -27.13
N ALA A 28 -4.33 -12.37 -27.25
CA ALA A 28 -3.31 -11.76 -28.10
C ALA A 28 -2.66 -12.83 -28.97
N ALA A 29 -2.22 -12.43 -30.16
CA ALA A 29 -1.47 -13.26 -31.08
C ALA A 29 -0.10 -12.62 -31.32
N ASP A 30 0.96 -13.38 -31.09
CA ASP A 30 2.34 -12.94 -31.30
C ASP A 30 3.06 -13.92 -32.23
N SER A 31 3.94 -13.41 -33.09
CA SER A 31 4.75 -14.25 -33.96
C SER A 31 5.89 -14.89 -33.16
N ASN A 32 6.09 -16.19 -33.38
CA ASN A 32 7.24 -16.91 -32.86
C ASN A 32 8.40 -16.72 -33.85
N GLY A 33 9.27 -15.75 -33.59
CA GLY A 33 10.31 -15.29 -34.52
C GLY A 33 11.35 -16.34 -34.94
N ASP A 34 12.09 -15.99 -36.00
CA ASP A 34 13.26 -16.66 -36.62
C ASP A 34 13.05 -17.99 -37.40
N SER A 35 11.96 -18.10 -38.16
CA SER A 35 11.81 -19.16 -39.17
C SER A 35 11.30 -18.61 -40.51
N GLU A 36 11.67 -19.26 -41.63
CA GLU A 36 11.16 -18.92 -42.98
C GLU A 36 9.62 -19.05 -43.08
N THR A 37 8.98 -19.71 -42.11
CA THR A 37 7.52 -19.88 -41.98
C THR A 37 7.06 -19.54 -40.55
N PRO A 38 6.85 -18.25 -40.22
CA PRO A 38 6.54 -17.82 -38.87
C PRO A 38 5.16 -18.32 -38.41
N ARG A 39 5.14 -19.08 -37.31
CA ARG A 39 3.92 -19.46 -36.60
C ARG A 39 3.50 -18.39 -35.60
N TRP A 40 2.20 -18.34 -35.31
CA TRP A 40 1.59 -17.33 -34.44
C TRP A 40 1.06 -17.96 -33.17
N ASP A 41 1.69 -17.65 -32.04
CA ASP A 41 1.29 -18.14 -30.73
C ASP A 41 0.08 -17.36 -30.21
N ILE A 42 -0.95 -18.08 -29.75
CA ILE A 42 -2.15 -17.50 -29.14
C ILE A 42 -2.03 -17.51 -27.62
N TRP A 43 -2.19 -16.32 -27.03
CA TRP A 43 -2.04 -16.05 -25.61
C TRP A 43 -3.35 -15.57 -25.01
N ILE A 44 -3.79 -16.20 -23.92
CA ILE A 44 -4.99 -15.80 -23.17
C ILE A 44 -4.59 -15.01 -21.94
N ARG A 45 -5.27 -13.88 -21.68
CA ARG A 45 -4.92 -12.99 -20.57
C ARG A 45 -5.27 -13.58 -19.20
N GLU A 46 -6.52 -14.03 -19.05
CA GLU A 46 -7.11 -14.47 -17.79
C GLU A 46 -7.09 -15.99 -17.67
N GLU A 47 -6.64 -16.52 -16.51
CA GLU A 47 -6.50 -17.97 -16.28
C GLU A 47 -7.82 -18.72 -16.41
N LYS A 48 -8.91 -18.12 -15.90
CA LYS A 48 -10.26 -18.70 -15.92
C LYS A 48 -10.80 -18.99 -17.33
N ASP A 49 -10.27 -18.31 -18.34
CA ASP A 49 -10.75 -18.40 -19.72
C ASP A 49 -9.92 -19.41 -20.55
N VAL A 50 -8.84 -19.97 -19.98
CA VAL A 50 -7.88 -20.83 -20.69
C VAL A 50 -8.52 -22.14 -21.15
N ASP A 51 -9.27 -22.81 -20.29
CA ASP A 51 -9.86 -24.12 -20.61
C ASP A 51 -10.90 -24.00 -21.71
N GLU A 52 -11.73 -22.95 -21.67
CA GLU A 52 -12.71 -22.68 -22.72
C GLU A 52 -12.01 -22.28 -24.03
N ALA A 53 -11.00 -21.41 -23.96
CA ALA A 53 -10.24 -21.03 -25.14
C ALA A 53 -9.54 -22.23 -25.81
N ARG A 54 -9.04 -23.20 -25.03
CA ARG A 54 -8.47 -24.45 -25.58
C ARG A 54 -9.50 -25.30 -26.32
N LYS A 55 -10.72 -25.43 -25.79
CA LYS A 55 -11.81 -26.15 -26.48
C LYS A 55 -12.15 -25.47 -27.80
N GLN A 56 -12.29 -24.15 -27.78
CA GLN A 56 -12.59 -23.37 -28.99
C GLN A 56 -11.45 -23.44 -30.01
N PHE A 57 -10.19 -23.46 -29.55
CA PHE A 57 -9.01 -23.59 -30.41
C PHE A 57 -9.00 -24.93 -31.15
N ALA A 58 -9.29 -26.04 -30.46
CA ALA A 58 -9.36 -27.36 -31.07
C ALA A 58 -10.47 -27.49 -32.12
N LEU A 59 -11.58 -26.77 -31.96
CA LEU A 59 -12.65 -26.70 -32.95
C LEU A 59 -12.26 -25.83 -34.14
N PHE A 60 -11.58 -24.71 -33.88
CA PHE A 60 -11.11 -23.79 -34.92
C PHE A 60 -10.10 -24.46 -35.86
N GLU A 61 -9.17 -25.25 -35.34
CA GLU A 61 -8.17 -25.97 -36.16
C GLU A 61 -8.81 -26.96 -37.15
N GLN A 62 -9.98 -27.51 -36.83
CA GLN A 62 -10.67 -28.46 -37.71
C GLN A 62 -11.37 -27.78 -38.90
N SER A 63 -11.81 -26.53 -38.74
CA SER A 63 -12.58 -25.80 -39.76
C SER A 63 -12.38 -24.29 -39.63
N PRO A 64 -11.17 -23.76 -39.90
CA PRO A 64 -10.82 -22.36 -39.65
C PRO A 64 -11.56 -21.36 -40.57
N ASP A 65 -12.12 -21.85 -41.68
CA ASP A 65 -12.86 -21.05 -42.66
C ASP A 65 -14.38 -21.05 -42.45
N ALA A 66 -14.86 -21.68 -41.36
CA ALA A 66 -16.29 -21.69 -41.03
C ALA A 66 -16.82 -20.26 -40.83
N GLU A 67 -18.08 -20.05 -41.23
CA GLU A 67 -18.72 -18.72 -41.19
C GLU A 67 -18.81 -18.15 -39.77
N SER A 68 -18.87 -19.01 -38.75
CA SER A 68 -18.85 -18.65 -37.33
C SER A 68 -17.61 -17.86 -36.89
N TYR A 69 -16.50 -17.97 -37.63
CA TYR A 69 -15.23 -17.30 -37.32
C TYR A 69 -15.02 -16.00 -38.11
N LYS A 70 -15.89 -15.69 -39.08
CA LYS A 70 -15.81 -14.45 -39.89
C LYS A 70 -16.47 -13.27 -39.18
N VAL A 71 -16.04 -12.99 -37.95
CA VAL A 71 -16.69 -12.04 -37.04
C VAL A 71 -15.94 -10.71 -36.86
N LYS A 72 -14.97 -10.41 -37.74
CA LYS A 72 -14.11 -9.22 -37.66
C LYS A 72 -14.89 -7.93 -37.40
N GLY A 73 -15.95 -7.67 -38.15
CA GLY A 73 -16.78 -6.46 -37.97
C GLY A 73 -17.44 -6.37 -36.58
N LYS A 74 -17.89 -7.50 -36.02
CA LYS A 74 -18.46 -7.57 -34.66
C LYS A 74 -17.38 -7.41 -33.60
N ALA A 75 -16.22 -8.04 -33.78
CA ALA A 75 -15.07 -7.92 -32.88
C ALA A 75 -14.56 -6.48 -32.80
N ASP A 76 -14.43 -5.80 -33.95
CA ASP A 76 -13.99 -4.41 -34.02
C ASP A 76 -15.01 -3.45 -33.38
N ALA A 77 -16.32 -3.70 -33.54
CA ALA A 77 -17.35 -2.95 -32.85
C ALA A 77 -17.23 -3.07 -31.32
N ILE A 78 -17.02 -4.29 -30.80
CA ILE A 78 -16.81 -4.54 -29.36
C ILE A 78 -15.54 -3.85 -28.85
N ARG A 79 -14.43 -3.91 -29.60
CA ARG A 79 -13.18 -3.24 -29.23
C ARG A 79 -13.35 -1.72 -29.20
N ASN A 80 -13.99 -1.15 -30.22
CA ASN A 80 -14.26 0.28 -30.31
C ASN A 80 -15.19 0.77 -29.20
N GLU A 81 -16.22 -0.01 -28.85
CA GLU A 81 -17.09 0.30 -27.72
C GLU A 81 -16.33 0.31 -26.40
N ARG A 82 -15.45 -0.68 -26.15
CA ARG A 82 -14.58 -0.72 -24.96
C ARG A 82 -13.66 0.51 -24.89
N VAL A 83 -13.04 0.90 -26.01
CA VAL A 83 -12.18 2.10 -26.09
C VAL A 83 -12.99 3.38 -25.85
N ASN A 84 -14.14 3.53 -26.52
CA ASN A 84 -15.01 4.70 -26.38
C ASN A 84 -15.56 4.83 -24.95
N HIS A 85 -15.97 3.72 -24.34
CA HIS A 85 -16.42 3.71 -22.95
C HIS A 85 -15.28 4.13 -22.01
N HIS A 86 -14.06 3.63 -22.23
CA HIS A 86 -12.88 4.05 -21.47
C HIS A 86 -12.58 5.54 -21.63
N GLN A 87 -12.60 6.06 -22.86
CA GLN A 87 -12.37 7.49 -23.14
C GLN A 87 -13.45 8.39 -22.54
N ARG A 88 -14.73 7.98 -22.60
CA ARG A 88 -15.85 8.70 -21.96
C ARG A 88 -15.64 8.82 -20.46
N ARG A 89 -15.22 7.75 -19.79
CA ARG A 89 -14.90 7.77 -18.35
C ARG A 89 -13.76 8.72 -18.02
N ILE A 90 -12.69 8.75 -18.82
CA ILE A 90 -11.59 9.71 -18.64
C ILE A 90 -12.07 11.15 -18.85
N ALA A 91 -12.91 11.40 -19.86
CA ALA A 91 -13.45 12.72 -20.14
C ALA A 91 -14.39 13.21 -19.02
N GLU A 92 -15.23 12.34 -18.47
CA GLU A 92 -16.09 12.64 -17.32
C GLU A 92 -15.26 12.96 -16.07
N GLN A 93 -14.21 12.19 -15.78
CA GLN A 93 -13.29 12.49 -14.69
C GLN A 93 -12.62 13.87 -14.86
N ARG A 94 -12.20 14.21 -16.09
CA ARG A 94 -11.64 15.54 -16.41
C ARG A 94 -12.64 16.67 -16.24
N LYS A 95 -13.92 16.46 -16.59
CA LYS A 95 -14.99 17.45 -16.40
C LYS A 95 -15.28 17.70 -14.93
N LEU A 96 -15.37 16.64 -14.12
CA LEU A 96 -15.55 16.74 -12.67
C LEU A 96 -14.41 17.52 -12.02
N GLN A 97 -13.16 17.26 -12.43
CA GLN A 97 -11.98 18.01 -11.94
C GLN A 97 -11.97 19.50 -12.31
N ARG A 98 -12.56 19.90 -13.44
CA ARG A 98 -12.61 21.32 -13.88
C ARG A 98 -13.65 22.16 -13.14
N SER A 99 -14.62 21.54 -12.46
CA SER A 99 -15.77 22.22 -11.85
C SER A 99 -15.53 22.77 -10.43
N ILE A 100 -14.33 22.60 -9.86
CA ILE A 100 -14.02 23.03 -8.48
C ILE A 100 -13.40 24.45 -8.48
N PRO A 101 -13.95 25.46 -7.79
CA PRO A 101 -13.46 26.83 -7.81
C PRO A 101 -12.08 26.99 -7.13
N ALA A 102 -11.18 27.74 -7.77
CA ALA A 102 -9.81 27.94 -7.32
C ALA A 102 -9.68 29.08 -6.31
N SER A 103 -9.12 28.81 -5.11
CA SER A 103 -8.58 29.87 -4.25
C SER A 103 -7.08 30.08 -4.53
N ARG A 104 -6.71 31.36 -4.64
CA ARG A 104 -5.35 31.86 -4.96
C ARG A 104 -4.47 31.83 -3.71
N GLY A 105 -3.23 31.33 -3.86
CA GLY A 105 -2.21 31.39 -2.83
C GLY A 105 -0.84 31.05 -3.42
N THR A 106 0.06 32.04 -3.36
CA THR A 106 1.35 32.22 -4.03
C THR A 106 2.41 31.14 -3.77
N ALA A 107 3.38 31.07 -4.69
CA ALA A 107 4.41 30.05 -4.85
C ALA A 107 5.83 30.59 -4.55
N MET A 108 6.72 29.66 -4.20
CA MET A 108 8.20 29.63 -4.35
C MET A 108 8.53 28.12 -4.17
N GLY A 109 8.94 27.29 -5.15
CA GLY A 109 9.99 27.40 -6.18
C GLY A 109 11.30 26.86 -5.58
N GLY A 110 11.92 25.74 -5.94
CA GLY A 110 11.73 24.69 -6.96
C GLY A 110 13.11 24.13 -7.36
N LEU A 111 13.28 22.81 -7.48
CA LEU A 111 14.40 22.18 -8.23
C LEU A 111 13.87 20.88 -8.87
N GLY A 112 13.69 20.88 -10.20
CA GLY A 112 13.33 19.69 -10.98
C GLY A 112 12.85 20.00 -12.40
N GLY A 113 13.66 19.61 -13.40
CA GLY A 113 13.30 19.16 -14.76
C GLY A 113 12.36 20.00 -15.66
N PRO A 114 12.73 20.28 -16.93
CA PRO A 114 11.82 20.90 -17.88
C PRO A 114 10.79 19.87 -18.37
N GLY A 115 9.52 20.01 -17.97
CA GLY A 115 8.42 19.25 -18.60
C GLY A 115 7.18 18.93 -17.76
N MET A 116 7.14 19.24 -16.45
CA MET A 116 5.93 19.00 -15.63
C MET A 116 5.64 20.20 -14.72
N SER A 117 5.02 21.25 -15.27
CA SER A 117 4.30 22.24 -14.45
C SER A 117 2.91 21.69 -14.07
N GLY A 118 2.88 20.52 -13.46
CA GLY A 118 1.74 20.13 -12.62
C GLY A 118 1.90 20.90 -11.32
N ARG A 119 0.91 21.72 -10.94
CA ARG A 119 0.89 22.42 -9.64
C ARG A 119 1.12 21.37 -8.53
N GLN A 120 2.36 21.26 -8.03
CA GLN A 120 2.76 20.28 -7.02
C GLN A 120 1.83 20.47 -5.82
N GLN A 121 0.86 19.57 -5.66
CA GLN A 121 -0.09 19.64 -4.55
C GLN A 121 0.70 19.51 -3.25
N ARG A 122 0.44 20.44 -2.31
CA ARG A 122 1.16 20.54 -1.03
C ARG A 122 0.92 19.28 -0.20
N ILE A 123 1.95 18.82 0.49
CA ILE A 123 1.93 17.65 1.39
C ILE A 123 2.38 18.04 2.82
N PRO A 124 1.74 19.03 3.45
CA PRO A 124 2.21 19.59 4.72
C PRO A 124 2.22 18.56 5.86
N VAL A 125 1.25 17.65 5.93
CA VAL A 125 1.18 16.66 7.02
C VAL A 125 2.29 15.64 6.88
N VAL A 126 2.56 15.17 5.66
CA VAL A 126 3.70 14.27 5.38
C VAL A 126 5.03 14.92 5.78
N ILE A 127 5.24 16.19 5.40
CA ILE A 127 6.48 16.91 5.76
C ILE A 127 6.58 17.07 7.27
N ALA A 128 5.48 17.44 7.94
CA ALA A 128 5.45 17.64 9.38
C ALA A 128 5.76 16.34 10.15
N ILE A 129 5.11 15.23 9.80
CA ILE A 129 5.35 13.95 10.49
C ILE A 129 6.78 13.45 10.28
N ILE A 130 7.34 13.65 9.08
CA ILE A 130 8.74 13.29 8.81
C ILE A 130 9.69 14.14 9.65
N ALA A 131 9.51 15.46 9.64
CA ALA A 131 10.36 16.36 10.42
C ALA A 131 10.28 16.07 11.92
N LEU A 132 9.08 15.87 12.46
CA LEU A 132 8.88 15.53 13.87
C LEU A 132 9.50 14.18 14.23
N SER A 133 9.37 13.16 13.37
CA SER A 133 9.96 11.84 13.60
C SER A 133 11.48 11.89 13.59
N VAL A 134 12.07 12.65 12.67
CA VAL A 134 13.53 12.87 12.63
C VAL A 134 13.98 13.57 13.90
N ILE A 135 13.37 14.69 14.27
CA ILE A 135 13.75 15.44 15.48
C ILE A 135 13.64 14.55 16.71
N ALA A 136 12.50 13.90 16.93
CA ALA A 136 12.24 13.06 18.10
C ALA A 136 13.19 11.85 18.18
N SER A 137 13.49 11.20 17.06
CA SER A 137 14.36 10.01 17.07
C SER A 137 15.81 10.37 17.40
N PHE A 138 16.33 11.47 16.84
CA PHE A 138 17.67 11.96 17.14
C PHE A 138 17.77 12.54 18.55
N SER A 139 16.75 13.27 19.01
CA SER A 139 16.76 13.84 20.36
C SER A 139 16.45 12.82 21.45
N GLY A 140 15.82 11.69 21.13
CA GLY A 140 15.50 10.58 22.04
C GLY A 140 16.50 9.42 22.05
N GLY A 141 17.62 9.52 21.30
CA GLY A 141 18.66 8.48 21.33
C GLY A 141 18.25 7.14 20.72
N PHE A 142 17.32 7.15 19.76
CA PHE A 142 16.86 5.97 19.03
C PHE A 142 16.37 4.79 19.91
N GLY A 143 15.58 5.07 20.96
CA GLY A 143 15.08 4.03 21.88
C GLY A 143 16.13 3.48 22.86
N HIS A 144 17.36 4.00 22.79
CA HIS A 144 18.47 3.69 23.67
C HIS A 144 19.07 4.98 24.27
N PRO A 145 18.27 5.77 25.01
CA PRO A 145 18.72 7.05 25.53
C PRO A 145 19.90 6.87 26.49
N ARG A 146 20.91 7.72 26.36
CA ARG A 146 22.08 7.69 27.24
C ARG A 146 21.68 7.96 28.69
N PRO A 147 22.15 7.12 29.63
CA PRO A 147 21.83 7.30 31.04
C PRO A 147 22.48 8.58 31.57
N SER A 148 21.75 9.26 32.44
CA SER A 148 22.28 10.38 33.20
C SER A 148 23.38 9.94 34.15
N ARG A 149 24.36 10.84 34.36
CA ARG A 149 25.37 10.69 35.43
C ARG A 149 24.83 11.14 36.79
N SER A 150 23.75 11.90 36.80
CA SER A 150 23.01 12.32 37.99
C SER A 150 21.95 11.27 38.32
N SER A 151 21.72 11.01 39.60
CA SER A 151 20.64 10.13 40.05
C SER A 151 19.26 10.78 39.99
N THR A 152 19.20 12.11 39.88
CA THR A 152 17.95 12.87 39.92
C THR A 152 17.54 13.46 38.57
N ASP A 153 18.52 13.82 37.73
CA ASP A 153 18.25 14.57 36.50
C ASP A 153 18.26 13.65 35.29
N LEU A 154 17.29 13.83 34.39
CA LEU A 154 17.24 13.12 33.12
C LEU A 154 18.10 13.83 32.07
N THR A 155 18.72 13.05 31.18
CA THR A 155 19.29 13.61 29.94
C THR A 155 18.17 14.06 28.99
N THR A 156 18.51 14.88 27.99
CA THR A 156 17.56 15.22 26.91
C THR A 156 17.04 13.96 26.21
N GLU A 157 17.91 12.98 25.96
CA GLU A 157 17.54 11.70 25.34
C GLU A 157 16.51 10.94 26.19
N GLN A 158 16.76 10.80 27.49
CA GLN A 158 15.82 10.14 28.40
C GLN A 158 14.50 10.91 28.50
N THR A 159 14.55 12.24 28.55
CA THR A 159 13.34 13.07 28.64
C THR A 159 12.43 12.88 27.44
N VAL A 160 13.00 12.90 26.23
CA VAL A 160 12.23 12.72 24.99
C VAL A 160 11.72 11.28 24.86
N ASP A 161 12.59 10.29 25.06
CA ASP A 161 12.23 8.87 24.97
C ASP A 161 11.11 8.51 25.95
N TYR A 162 11.23 8.92 27.22
CA TYR A 162 10.25 8.58 28.25
C TYR A 162 8.94 9.34 28.06
N ALA A 163 8.98 10.58 27.55
CA ALA A 163 7.77 11.35 27.29
C ALA A 163 6.95 10.82 26.09
N LEU A 164 7.62 10.28 25.07
CA LEU A 164 6.98 9.85 23.83
C LEU A 164 6.67 8.35 23.78
N SER A 165 7.32 7.52 24.61
CA SER A 165 7.06 6.08 24.71
C SER A 165 5.66 5.74 25.23
N PHE A 166 5.19 4.52 24.96
CA PHE A 166 3.87 4.07 25.39
C PHE A 166 3.73 4.01 26.92
N VAL A 167 4.83 3.74 27.63
CA VAL A 167 4.95 3.82 29.08
C VAL A 167 6.22 4.58 29.44
N ASP A 168 6.16 5.47 30.43
CA ASP A 168 7.36 6.07 31.02
C ASP A 168 8.16 4.95 31.69
N ARG A 169 9.45 4.86 31.39
CA ARG A 169 10.31 3.79 31.94
C ARG A 169 10.35 3.80 33.46
N ARG A 170 10.23 4.97 34.10
CA ARG A 170 10.18 5.10 35.56
C ARG A 170 8.87 4.53 36.10
N ASP A 171 7.75 4.90 35.49
CA ASP A 171 6.43 4.39 35.86
C ASP A 171 6.36 2.87 35.73
N TYR A 172 6.91 2.31 34.65
CA TYR A 172 6.99 0.87 34.42
C TYR A 172 7.78 0.16 35.54
N ILE A 173 8.92 0.72 35.95
CA ILE A 173 9.76 0.13 37.01
C ILE A 173 9.08 0.27 38.38
N GLU A 174 8.56 1.46 38.71
CA GLU A 174 7.89 1.74 39.99
C GLU A 174 6.63 0.90 40.21
N SER A 175 5.97 0.50 39.12
CA SER A 175 4.75 -0.31 39.13
C SER A 175 5.00 -1.81 39.01
N ASP A 176 6.26 -2.26 39.13
CA ASP A 176 6.65 -3.67 38.99
C ASP A 176 6.25 -4.29 37.64
N GLY A 177 6.43 -3.51 36.56
CA GLY A 177 6.23 -3.97 35.18
C GLY A 177 4.82 -3.79 34.64
N ASP A 178 4.00 -2.87 35.18
CA ASP A 178 2.69 -2.55 34.62
C ASP A 178 2.81 -1.73 33.32
N TRP A 179 2.35 -2.33 32.21
CA TRP A 179 2.42 -1.73 30.87
C TRP A 179 1.60 -0.46 30.76
N PHE A 180 0.53 -0.33 31.56
CA PHE A 180 -0.41 0.77 31.48
C PHE A 180 -0.20 1.81 32.59
N ALA A 181 0.90 1.75 33.34
CA ALA A 181 1.12 2.60 34.52
C ALA A 181 0.95 4.08 34.21
N SER A 182 1.59 4.59 33.15
CA SER A 182 1.47 5.99 32.71
C SER A 182 0.07 6.33 32.18
N VAL A 183 -0.57 5.40 31.46
CA VAL A 183 -1.93 5.59 30.95
C VAL A 183 -2.93 5.70 32.11
N ARG A 184 -2.75 4.93 33.19
CA ARG A 184 -3.56 5.01 34.42
C ARG A 184 -3.38 6.33 35.16
N LYS A 185 -2.26 7.02 34.96
CA LYS A 185 -2.02 8.40 35.44
C LYS A 185 -2.68 9.47 34.54
N GLY A 186 -3.35 9.08 33.45
CA GLY A 186 -4.08 9.97 32.55
C GLY A 186 -3.35 10.31 31.24
N GLU A 187 -2.17 9.72 31.00
CA GLU A 187 -1.33 10.04 29.84
C GLU A 187 -1.77 9.31 28.55
N VAL A 188 -3.02 9.53 28.14
CA VAL A 188 -3.67 8.79 27.03
C VAL A 188 -3.05 9.05 25.64
N TRP A 189 -2.28 10.13 25.48
CA TRP A 189 -1.55 10.42 24.24
C TRP A 189 -0.48 9.37 23.90
N ARG A 190 -0.07 8.56 24.89
CA ARG A 190 0.95 7.52 24.75
C ARG A 190 0.60 6.38 23.80
N PHE A 191 -0.68 6.25 23.40
CA PHE A 191 -1.06 5.37 22.29
C PHE A 191 -0.61 5.89 20.92
N ILE A 192 -0.33 7.18 20.80
CA ILE A 192 -0.06 7.87 19.54
C ILE A 192 1.40 8.32 19.45
N THR A 193 1.95 8.91 20.51
CA THR A 193 3.31 9.50 20.51
C THR A 193 4.45 8.56 20.10
N PRO A 194 4.40 7.22 20.31
CA PRO A 194 5.47 6.32 19.88
C PRO A 194 5.69 6.30 18.36
N VAL A 195 4.73 6.80 17.57
CA VAL A 195 4.87 6.97 16.11
C VAL A 195 6.09 7.83 15.73
N LEU A 196 6.55 8.71 16.62
CA LEU A 196 7.65 9.65 16.37
C LEU A 196 9.04 9.07 16.70
N LEU A 197 9.10 8.05 17.57
CA LEU A 197 10.34 7.42 18.00
C LEU A 197 10.73 6.27 17.08
N HIS A 198 12.03 6.02 16.88
CA HIS A 198 12.54 4.93 16.06
C HIS A 198 13.74 4.27 16.73
N ALA A 199 13.95 2.98 16.51
CA ALA A 199 15.02 2.20 17.16
C ALA A 199 16.42 2.43 16.58
N ASP A 200 16.50 2.90 15.33
CA ASP A 200 17.75 3.17 14.64
C ASP A 200 17.52 4.02 13.36
N PRO A 201 18.59 4.58 12.77
CA PRO A 201 18.47 5.39 11.55
C PRO A 201 17.90 4.66 10.33
N LEU A 202 18.13 3.35 10.18
CA LEU A 202 17.60 2.59 9.04
C LEU A 202 16.10 2.35 9.21
N HIS A 203 15.65 2.00 10.42
CA HIS A 203 14.23 1.89 10.76
C HIS A 203 13.51 3.22 10.54
N LEU A 204 14.11 4.35 10.95
CA LEU A 204 13.60 5.69 10.64
C LEU A 204 13.51 5.92 9.14
N ALA A 205 14.60 5.72 8.39
CA ALA A 205 14.64 5.96 6.96
C ALA A 205 13.58 5.14 6.20
N PHE A 206 13.43 3.86 6.54
CA PHE A 206 12.44 2.98 5.93
C PHE A 206 11.01 3.48 6.15
N ASN A 207 10.64 3.83 7.39
CA ASN A 207 9.32 4.39 7.68
C ASN A 207 9.10 5.72 6.96
N MET A 208 10.10 6.61 6.95
CA MET A 208 9.96 7.93 6.31
C MET A 208 9.80 7.81 4.79
N ILE A 209 10.47 6.85 4.15
CA ILE A 209 10.27 6.56 2.71
C ILE A 209 8.81 6.15 2.46
N TRP A 210 8.27 5.23 3.26
CA TRP A 210 6.90 4.76 3.06
C TRP A 210 5.84 5.80 3.42
N ILE A 211 6.04 6.58 4.48
CA ILE A 211 5.18 7.74 4.79
C ILE A 211 5.23 8.75 3.63
N PHE A 212 6.41 9.04 3.10
CA PHE A 212 6.54 9.96 1.98
C PHE A 212 5.81 9.43 0.75
N LEU A 213 6.01 8.17 0.37
CA LEU A 213 5.39 7.61 -0.83
C LEU A 213 3.86 7.44 -0.69
N LEU A 214 3.41 6.77 0.37
CA LEU A 214 2.00 6.43 0.57
C LEU A 214 1.21 7.63 1.10
N GLY A 215 1.76 8.32 2.10
CA GLY A 215 1.13 9.48 2.72
C GLY A 215 0.98 10.62 1.74
N SER A 216 1.99 10.89 0.89
CA SER A 216 1.85 11.95 -0.11
C SER A 216 0.81 11.63 -1.17
N ALA A 217 0.66 10.37 -1.54
CA ALA A 217 -0.39 9.95 -2.46
C ALA A 217 -1.77 10.17 -1.85
N ILE A 218 -1.95 9.80 -0.58
CA ILE A 218 -3.23 9.97 0.14
C ILE A 218 -3.53 11.45 0.39
N GLU A 219 -2.58 12.25 0.87
CA GLU A 219 -2.78 13.67 1.17
C GLU A 219 -3.13 14.47 -0.09
N ARG A 220 -2.50 14.15 -1.22
CA ARG A 220 -2.82 14.78 -2.51
C ARG A 220 -4.21 14.42 -3.04
N LEU A 221 -4.69 13.20 -2.75
CA LEU A 221 -5.98 12.72 -3.22
C LEU A 221 -7.15 13.10 -2.32
N HIS A 222 -6.98 13.00 -1.01
CA HIS A 222 -8.05 13.13 0.00
C HIS A 222 -7.88 14.34 0.93
N GLY A 223 -6.74 15.03 0.85
CA GLY A 223 -6.42 16.19 1.68
C GLY A 223 -5.78 15.84 3.03
N SER A 224 -5.22 16.85 3.67
CA SER A 224 -4.46 16.75 4.92
C SER A 224 -5.28 16.21 6.09
N ILE A 225 -6.53 16.63 6.25
CA ILE A 225 -7.40 16.18 7.35
C ILE A 225 -7.62 14.67 7.28
N PHE A 226 -7.89 14.16 6.08
CA PHE A 226 -8.07 12.73 5.87
C PHE A 226 -6.79 11.95 6.22
N LEU A 227 -5.62 12.44 5.78
CA LEU A 227 -4.34 11.81 6.13
C LEU A 227 -4.11 11.81 7.66
N VAL A 228 -4.37 12.91 8.36
CA VAL A 228 -4.21 12.99 9.82
C VAL A 228 -5.09 11.97 10.52
N ILE A 229 -6.38 11.89 10.15
CA ILE A 229 -7.30 10.91 10.73
C ILE A 229 -6.81 9.49 10.45
N LEU A 230 -6.41 9.21 9.21
CA LEU A 230 -5.95 7.87 8.83
C LEU A 230 -4.68 7.47 9.57
N LEU A 231 -3.69 8.37 9.69
CA LEU A 231 -2.48 8.14 10.50
C LEU A 231 -2.84 7.87 11.96
N PHE A 232 -3.72 8.69 12.54
CA PHE A 232 -4.15 8.56 13.93
C PHE A 232 -4.84 7.23 14.20
N VAL A 233 -5.86 6.86 13.42
CA VAL A 233 -6.61 5.61 13.65
C VAL A 233 -5.74 4.38 13.39
N SER A 234 -4.83 4.44 12.42
CA SER A 234 -3.92 3.34 12.11
C SER A 234 -2.89 3.15 13.23
N GLN A 235 -2.31 4.24 13.73
CA GLN A 235 -1.40 4.20 14.87
C GLN A 235 -2.10 3.69 16.12
N LEU A 236 -3.29 4.23 16.41
CA LEU A 236 -4.08 3.82 17.58
C LEU A 236 -4.41 2.33 17.52
N ALA A 237 -4.95 1.84 16.42
CA ALA A 237 -5.29 0.43 16.25
C ALA A 237 -4.05 -0.49 16.33
N GLY A 238 -2.94 -0.06 15.72
CA GLY A 238 -1.66 -0.76 15.82
C GLY A 238 -1.19 -0.88 17.26
N MET A 239 -1.09 0.25 17.97
CA MET A 239 -0.62 0.25 19.35
C MET A 239 -1.56 -0.53 20.27
N MET A 240 -2.88 -0.36 20.13
CA MET A 240 -3.86 -1.14 20.90
C MET A 240 -3.71 -2.64 20.69
N LEU A 241 -3.52 -3.10 19.44
CA LEU A 241 -3.28 -4.52 19.19
C LEU A 241 -1.95 -4.97 19.81
N GLN A 242 -0.87 -4.21 19.62
CA GLN A 242 0.46 -4.55 20.14
C GLN A 242 0.46 -4.74 21.67
N VAL A 243 -0.21 -3.85 22.41
CA VAL A 243 -0.24 -3.93 23.89
C VAL A 243 -1.30 -4.90 24.43
N SER A 244 -2.20 -5.39 23.56
CA SER A 244 -3.18 -6.42 23.91
C SER A 244 -2.65 -7.84 23.70
N LEU A 245 -1.52 -7.99 22.99
CA LEU A 245 -0.89 -9.29 22.76
C LEU A 245 -0.13 -9.77 24.00
N PRO A 246 -0.04 -11.10 24.24
CA PRO A 246 0.67 -11.64 25.40
C PRO A 246 2.17 -11.33 25.35
N ALA A 247 2.78 -11.09 26.52
CA ALA A 247 4.21 -10.89 26.65
C ALA A 247 5.00 -12.13 26.18
N ALA A 248 6.24 -11.95 25.72
CA ALA A 248 7.03 -13.05 25.16
C ALA A 248 7.26 -14.17 26.19
N GLU A 249 7.39 -13.83 27.47
CA GLU A 249 7.56 -14.76 28.59
C GLU A 249 6.35 -15.69 28.78
N SER A 250 5.16 -15.25 28.33
CA SER A 250 3.92 -16.02 28.40
C SER A 250 3.67 -16.91 27.17
N LEU A 251 4.56 -16.86 26.17
CA LEU A 251 4.43 -17.57 24.90
C LEU A 251 5.56 -18.58 24.70
N PRO A 252 5.32 -19.67 23.95
CA PRO A 252 6.39 -20.57 23.53
C PRO A 252 7.36 -19.82 22.59
N PRO A 253 8.67 -20.19 22.56
CA PRO A 253 9.69 -19.49 21.77
C PRO A 253 9.34 -19.28 20.30
N ILE A 254 8.63 -20.24 19.69
CA ILE A 254 8.21 -20.16 18.29
C ILE A 254 7.21 -19.01 18.01
N LEU A 255 6.56 -18.48 19.04
CA LEU A 255 5.58 -17.38 18.95
C LEU A 255 6.13 -16.06 19.50
N HIS A 256 7.40 -15.98 19.91
CA HIS A 256 7.97 -14.74 20.46
C HIS A 256 7.93 -13.57 19.48
N ALA A 257 8.02 -13.84 18.18
CA ALA A 257 7.95 -12.81 17.15
C ALA A 257 6.56 -12.14 17.05
N ILE A 258 5.50 -12.74 17.59
CA ILE A 258 4.15 -12.15 17.62
C ILE A 258 3.75 -11.66 19.02
N ALA A 259 4.69 -11.61 19.95
CA ALA A 259 4.44 -11.16 21.32
C ALA A 259 4.13 -9.66 21.40
N GLY A 260 3.36 -9.30 22.43
CA GLY A 260 3.12 -7.93 22.83
C GLY A 260 4.32 -7.30 23.54
N SER A 261 4.39 -5.97 23.54
CA SER A 261 5.39 -5.22 24.28
C SER A 261 4.95 -3.77 24.47
N PRO A 262 5.17 -3.16 25.65
CA PRO A 262 4.89 -1.75 25.89
C PRO A 262 6.02 -0.84 25.35
N PHE A 263 7.11 -1.41 24.83
CA PHE A 263 8.25 -0.66 24.31
C PHE A 263 8.26 -0.56 22.79
N ALA A 264 7.11 -0.80 22.15
CA ALA A 264 6.96 -0.63 20.72
C ALA A 264 7.12 0.85 20.32
N ILE A 265 8.08 1.12 19.45
CA ILE A 265 8.33 2.45 18.87
C ILE A 265 8.37 2.34 17.34
N GLY A 266 8.02 3.41 16.65
CA GLY A 266 8.07 3.50 15.19
C GLY A 266 6.73 3.86 14.56
N ALA A 267 6.81 4.45 13.37
CA ALA A 267 5.63 4.83 12.61
C ALA A 267 5.02 3.67 11.79
N SER A 268 5.54 2.46 11.95
CA SER A 268 5.24 1.34 11.04
C SER A 268 3.78 0.87 11.11
N GLY A 269 3.12 0.95 12.27
CA GLY A 269 1.67 0.72 12.36
C GLY A 269 0.88 1.71 11.49
N ALA A 270 1.23 3.00 11.56
CA ALA A 270 0.63 4.01 10.69
C ALA A 270 0.94 3.74 9.20
N VAL A 271 2.18 3.36 8.86
CA VAL A 271 2.58 2.98 7.49
C VAL A 271 1.75 1.81 6.95
N TYR A 272 1.56 0.76 7.74
CA TYR A 272 0.74 -0.39 7.34
C TYR A 272 -0.74 -0.01 7.16
N GLY A 273 -1.24 0.97 7.90
CA GLY A 273 -2.58 1.54 7.65
C GLY A 273 -2.69 2.33 6.35
N LEU A 274 -1.70 3.17 6.04
CA LEU A 274 -1.65 3.85 4.73
C LEU A 274 -1.56 2.84 3.58
N PHE A 275 -0.75 1.79 3.75
CA PHE A 275 -0.61 0.70 2.81
C PHE A 275 -1.94 -0.06 2.63
N GLY A 276 -2.57 -0.51 3.71
CA GLY A 276 -3.85 -1.21 3.68
C GLY A 276 -4.93 -0.40 2.96
N TYR A 277 -4.97 0.92 3.22
CA TYR A 277 -5.89 1.81 2.54
C TYR A 277 -5.66 1.85 1.03
N LEU A 278 -4.42 2.11 0.59
CA LEU A 278 -4.08 2.19 -0.84
C LEU A 278 -4.10 0.85 -1.57
N TRP A 279 -3.94 -0.25 -0.85
CA TRP A 279 -4.06 -1.59 -1.43
C TRP A 279 -5.51 -1.94 -1.71
N ILE A 280 -6.44 -1.69 -0.77
CA ILE A 280 -7.83 -2.14 -0.87
C ILE A 280 -8.74 -1.10 -1.56
N ARG A 281 -8.53 0.20 -1.35
CA ARG A 281 -9.41 1.25 -1.92
C ARG A 281 -9.60 1.16 -3.44
N PRO A 282 -8.56 0.94 -4.27
CA PRO A 282 -8.71 0.84 -5.73
C PRO A 282 -9.39 -0.46 -6.20
N GLN A 283 -9.49 -1.48 -5.34
CA GLN A 283 -10.20 -2.73 -5.64
C GLN A 283 -11.71 -2.54 -5.49
N MET A 284 -12.13 -1.66 -4.56
CA MET A 284 -13.54 -1.35 -4.32
C MET A 284 -14.10 -0.26 -5.24
N ASP A 285 -13.25 0.65 -5.71
CA ASP A 285 -13.64 1.66 -6.69
C ASP A 285 -12.69 1.63 -7.87
N MET A 286 -13.17 1.04 -8.98
CA MET A 286 -12.41 0.95 -10.22
C MET A 286 -12.02 2.32 -10.80
N SER A 287 -12.69 3.41 -10.39
CA SER A 287 -12.36 4.77 -10.82
C SER A 287 -11.35 5.48 -9.91
N TYR A 288 -10.90 4.82 -8.85
CA TYR A 288 -9.86 5.36 -7.97
C TYR A 288 -8.57 5.62 -8.77
N PRO A 289 -7.96 6.81 -8.65
CA PRO A 289 -7.01 7.33 -9.64
C PRO A 289 -5.61 6.69 -9.57
N ILE A 290 -5.30 5.98 -8.49
CA ILE A 290 -4.00 5.35 -8.29
C ILE A 290 -4.16 3.88 -7.93
N ARG A 291 -3.19 3.06 -8.33
CA ARG A 291 -3.07 1.66 -7.91
C ARG A 291 -1.63 1.41 -7.49
N MET A 292 -1.45 0.69 -6.40
CA MET A 292 -0.11 0.22 -6.05
C MET A 292 0.37 -0.81 -7.06
N SER A 293 1.66 -0.77 -7.39
CA SER A 293 2.29 -1.83 -8.16
C SER A 293 2.25 -3.14 -7.39
N GLN A 294 2.13 -4.26 -8.09
CA GLN A 294 2.15 -5.58 -7.46
C GLN A 294 3.47 -5.82 -6.71
N GLY A 295 4.60 -5.32 -7.24
CA GLY A 295 5.89 -5.37 -6.57
C GLY A 295 5.88 -4.67 -5.19
N ASN A 296 5.24 -3.50 -5.07
CA ASN A 296 5.16 -2.82 -3.77
C ASN A 296 4.24 -3.55 -2.79
N VAL A 297 3.14 -4.15 -3.27
CA VAL A 297 2.26 -4.99 -2.43
C VAL A 297 3.00 -6.22 -1.92
N MET A 298 3.70 -6.93 -2.81
CA MET A 298 4.51 -8.09 -2.46
C MET A 298 5.64 -7.72 -1.50
N LEU A 299 6.30 -6.58 -1.70
CA LEU A 299 7.34 -6.09 -0.80
C LEU A 299 6.76 -5.81 0.60
N MET A 300 5.64 -5.11 0.71
CA MET A 300 5.03 -4.76 2.00
C MET A 300 4.50 -5.99 2.76
N LEU A 301 3.84 -6.92 2.07
CA LEU A 301 3.36 -8.17 2.68
C LEU A 301 4.51 -9.14 2.98
N GLY A 302 5.48 -9.24 2.07
CA GLY A 302 6.68 -10.03 2.27
C GLY A 302 7.49 -9.53 3.46
N TRP A 303 7.66 -8.21 3.58
CA TRP A 303 8.27 -7.57 4.74
C TRP A 303 7.50 -7.87 6.02
N LEU A 304 6.16 -7.82 6.01
CA LEU A 304 5.33 -8.15 7.17
C LEU A 304 5.60 -9.58 7.67
N VAL A 305 5.53 -10.54 6.76
CA VAL A 305 5.76 -11.96 7.06
C VAL A 305 7.20 -12.17 7.53
N LEU A 306 8.17 -11.52 6.89
CA LEU A 306 9.57 -11.61 7.24
C LEU A 306 9.82 -11.07 8.67
N CYS A 307 9.20 -9.96 9.05
CA CYS A 307 9.25 -9.44 10.42
C CYS A 307 8.65 -10.41 11.45
N MET A 308 7.62 -11.17 11.08
CA MET A 308 7.00 -12.20 11.92
C MET A 308 7.87 -13.46 12.09
N THR A 309 8.98 -13.59 11.37
CA THR A 309 9.93 -14.70 11.58
C THR A 309 10.92 -14.45 12.72
N GLY A 310 11.04 -13.20 13.19
CA GLY A 310 12.04 -12.81 14.20
C GLY A 310 13.46 -12.61 13.66
N MET A 311 13.69 -12.75 12.35
CA MET A 311 15.01 -12.61 11.71
C MET A 311 15.68 -11.25 11.96
N PHE A 312 14.89 -10.20 12.19
CA PHE A 312 15.36 -8.82 12.36
C PHE A 312 15.22 -8.33 13.81
N GLY A 313 15.17 -9.26 14.77
CA GLY A 313 15.01 -8.96 16.19
C GLY A 313 13.55 -8.72 16.59
N PRO A 314 13.31 -8.18 17.81
CA PRO A 314 11.97 -7.93 18.33
C PRO A 314 11.30 -6.78 17.56
N ILE A 315 10.36 -7.13 16.69
CA ILE A 315 9.55 -6.18 15.92
C ILE A 315 8.13 -6.18 16.47
N ALA A 316 7.52 -4.98 16.56
CA ALA A 316 6.14 -4.80 16.97
C ALA A 316 5.16 -5.27 15.87
N ASN A 317 5.10 -6.58 15.63
CA ASN A 317 4.28 -7.17 14.56
C ASN A 317 2.77 -7.02 14.81
N GLY A 318 2.33 -6.92 16.07
CA GLY A 318 0.97 -6.53 16.43
C GLY A 318 0.65 -5.11 15.95
N ALA A 319 1.60 -4.18 16.04
CA ALA A 319 1.42 -2.82 15.55
C ALA A 319 1.23 -2.78 14.02
N HIS A 320 2.04 -3.55 13.28
CA HIS A 320 1.86 -3.68 11.83
C HIS A 320 0.49 -4.22 11.45
N LEU A 321 0.08 -5.32 12.09
CA LEU A 321 -1.19 -5.98 11.78
C LEU A 321 -2.39 -5.10 12.14
N GLY A 322 -2.37 -4.46 13.32
CA GLY A 322 -3.47 -3.59 13.76
C GLY A 322 -3.61 -2.36 12.87
N GLY A 323 -2.48 -1.78 12.46
CA GLY A 323 -2.44 -0.70 11.48
C GLY A 323 -3.01 -1.12 10.12
N LEU A 324 -2.56 -2.26 9.58
CA LEU A 324 -3.07 -2.81 8.32
C LEU A 324 -4.59 -2.99 8.36
N ILE A 325 -5.11 -3.63 9.40
CA ILE A 325 -6.56 -3.85 9.57
C ILE A 325 -7.31 -2.52 9.58
N ALA A 326 -6.84 -1.51 10.32
CA ALA A 326 -7.47 -0.19 10.36
C ALA A 326 -7.49 0.49 8.98
N GLY A 327 -6.39 0.40 8.22
CA GLY A 327 -6.31 0.92 6.85
C GLY A 327 -7.29 0.25 5.89
N VAL A 328 -7.40 -1.08 5.97
CA VAL A 328 -8.35 -1.86 5.18
C VAL A 328 -9.79 -1.45 5.53
N ILE A 329 -10.14 -1.38 6.82
CA ILE A 329 -11.46 -0.94 7.27
C ILE A 329 -11.76 0.49 6.79
N ALA A 330 -10.81 1.41 6.92
CA ALA A 330 -10.97 2.78 6.45
C ALA A 330 -11.25 2.84 4.94
N ALA A 331 -10.65 1.95 4.14
CA ALA A 331 -10.95 1.85 2.72
C ALA A 331 -12.41 1.44 2.47
N PHE A 332 -12.94 0.45 3.21
CA PHE A 332 -14.33 0.01 3.10
C PHE A 332 -15.31 1.11 3.50
N LEU A 333 -15.04 1.81 4.61
CA LEU A 333 -15.90 2.88 5.09
C LEU A 333 -15.96 4.08 4.13
N THR A 334 -14.87 4.36 3.42
CA THR A 334 -14.82 5.48 2.45
C THR A 334 -15.24 5.07 1.04
N SER A 335 -15.57 3.79 0.80
CA SER A 335 -16.09 3.30 -0.49
C SER A 335 -17.60 3.50 -0.63
N SER A 336 -18.35 3.49 0.48
CA SER A 336 -19.83 3.51 0.49
C SER A 336 -20.49 4.87 0.27
N LYS A 337 -19.85 5.78 -0.49
CA LYS A 337 -20.51 7.01 -0.95
C LYS A 337 -20.48 7.07 -2.47
N ARG A 338 -21.47 6.44 -3.09
CA ARG A 338 -21.97 6.80 -4.42
C ARG A 338 -23.48 6.75 -4.43
#